data_AF-A0A7W1U313-F1
#
_entry.id   AF-A0A7W1U313-F1
#
_cell.length_a   1.000
_cell.length_b   1.000
_cell.length_c   1.000
_cell.angle_alpha   90.00
_cell.angle_beta   90.00
_cell.angle_gamma   90.00
#
_symmetry.space_group_name_H-M   'P 1'
#
loop_
_entity.id
_entity.type
_entity.pdbx_description
1 polymer ?
#
loop_
_entity_poly.entity_id
_entity_poly.type
_entity_poly.pdbx_seq_one_letter_code
_entity_poly.pdbx_strand_id
1 'polypeptide(L)'
;MNPVENNSAAQWLVRVQGKEYGPVDVEELRAWRDDGRLIRTNEVREVESERWFPAAELPEVFADVPQPPPLPALVRQSGLGELLGRTWRIYLAHFGQYLALSALVFVPSVCGQLSSAAANGNGDLDLRSALAGLFNFCMFAASVVGWPLYIAGLQILTTEAAQGRSATLANVVARAAKFWWRVALLCVLVYGAFFLLIVLAFGILAMLVAGPPSLVVILVALLLLVFQVWMFSRVFISFLFWQPAAVLENKGVSESLRRSKELAHSEPERPSSQRPKWRGAILASLWFIVATALSIGPEWSTLTNYFHALTTLQDPQAIMQSMTASAQAAGLAPVALVLGVLQQVLRPLLGIAFVLLYLEIVPAPNE
;
A
#
# COMPACT_ATOMS: atom_id res chain seq x y z
N MET A 1 45.99 40.48 -34.84
CA MET A 1 44.90 41.04 -34.01
C MET A 1 43.69 40.14 -34.25
N ASN A 2 43.45 39.19 -33.36
CA ASN A 2 42.33 38.25 -33.47
C ASN A 2 41.02 38.99 -33.17
N PRO A 3 39.92 38.72 -33.88
CA PRO A 3 38.62 39.26 -33.50
C PRO A 3 38.15 38.56 -32.22
N VAL A 4 37.59 39.34 -31.31
CA VAL A 4 36.96 38.86 -30.08
C VAL A 4 35.61 38.24 -30.46
N GLU A 5 35.57 36.92 -30.60
CA GLU A 5 34.36 36.14 -30.36
C GLU A 5 34.17 36.03 -28.84
N ASN A 6 33.05 36.53 -28.32
CA ASN A 6 32.47 36.10 -27.05
C ASN A 6 31.02 36.62 -27.02
N ASN A 7 30.09 35.88 -27.64
CA ASN A 7 29.31 34.81 -27.02
C ASN A 7 28.26 35.39 -26.05
N SER A 8 27.21 35.99 -26.61
CA SER A 8 25.93 36.18 -25.95
C SER A 8 25.33 34.80 -25.66
N ALA A 9 25.78 34.18 -24.58
CA ALA A 9 25.24 32.92 -24.11
C ALA A 9 23.76 33.15 -23.79
N ALA A 10 22.87 32.49 -24.54
CA ALA A 10 21.43 32.58 -24.35
C ALA A 10 21.10 32.31 -22.88
N GLN A 11 20.58 33.32 -22.19
CA GLN A 11 20.17 33.22 -20.80
C GLN A 11 18.70 32.83 -20.73
N TRP A 12 18.38 31.93 -19.81
CA TRP A 12 17.07 31.31 -19.69
C TRP A 12 16.44 31.58 -18.33
N LEU A 13 15.13 31.77 -18.33
CA LEU A 13 14.28 31.81 -17.16
C LEU A 13 13.48 30.51 -17.10
N VAL A 14 13.35 29.94 -15.91
CA VAL A 14 12.58 28.72 -15.64
C VAL A 14 11.43 29.03 -14.71
N ARG A 15 10.22 28.60 -15.04
CA ARG A 15 9.05 28.71 -14.17
C ARG A 15 8.70 27.36 -13.57
N VAL A 16 8.61 27.33 -12.24
CA VAL A 16 8.20 26.15 -11.46
C VAL A 16 7.05 26.57 -10.55
N GLN A 17 5.86 25.99 -10.77
CA GLN A 17 4.65 26.25 -9.95
C GLN A 17 4.33 27.75 -9.79
N GLY A 18 4.50 28.54 -10.86
CA GLY A 18 4.21 29.97 -10.86
C GLY A 18 5.32 30.86 -10.29
N LYS A 19 6.46 30.29 -9.86
CA LYS A 19 7.64 31.06 -9.44
C LYS A 19 8.74 30.99 -10.49
N GLU A 20 9.28 32.15 -10.85
CA GLU A 20 10.34 32.31 -11.84
C GLU A 20 11.72 32.21 -11.19
N TYR A 21 12.63 31.51 -11.85
CA TYR A 21 14.01 31.26 -11.44
C TYR A 21 14.94 31.55 -12.61
N GLY A 22 16.04 32.23 -12.35
CA GLY A 22 17.03 32.64 -13.35
C GLY A 22 17.42 34.11 -13.21
N PRO A 23 18.16 34.67 -14.19
CA PRO A 23 18.62 34.05 -15.43
C PRO A 23 19.74 33.01 -15.22
N VAL A 24 19.69 31.90 -15.96
CA VAL A 24 20.71 30.82 -15.95
C VAL A 24 21.12 30.45 -17.38
N ASP A 25 22.32 29.89 -17.56
CA ASP A 25 22.78 29.41 -18.86
C ASP A 25 22.34 27.97 -19.15
N VAL A 26 22.60 27.50 -20.38
CA VAL A 26 22.23 26.15 -20.83
C VAL A 26 22.97 25.05 -20.06
N GLU A 27 24.18 25.32 -19.58
CA GLU A 27 25.00 24.36 -18.81
C GLU A 27 24.42 24.16 -17.41
N GLU A 28 23.96 25.24 -16.78
CA GLU A 28 23.27 25.21 -15.50
C GLU A 28 21.88 24.57 -15.60
N LEU A 29 21.16 24.77 -16.72
CA LEU A 29 19.93 24.02 -17.00
C LEU A 29 20.18 22.51 -17.11
N ARG A 30 21.29 22.08 -17.71
CA ARG A 30 21.70 20.67 -17.74
C ARG A 30 22.03 20.15 -16.34
N ALA A 31 22.72 20.94 -15.52
CA ALA A 31 22.98 20.58 -14.12
C ALA A 31 21.67 20.44 -13.32
N TRP A 32 20.70 21.34 -13.50
CA TRP A 32 19.39 21.25 -12.84
C TRP A 32 18.57 20.06 -13.33
N ARG A 33 18.70 19.67 -14.60
CA ARG A 33 18.13 18.43 -15.13
C ARG A 33 18.74 17.21 -14.44
N ASP A 34 20.07 17.17 -14.32
CA ASP A 34 20.80 16.04 -13.71
C ASP A 34 20.50 15.91 -12.20
N ASP A 35 20.28 17.03 -11.52
CA ASP A 35 19.82 17.10 -10.13
C ASP A 35 18.31 16.83 -9.95
N GLY A 36 17.56 16.68 -11.05
CA GLY A 36 16.10 16.46 -11.03
C GLY A 36 15.27 17.68 -10.62
N ARG A 37 15.87 18.88 -10.62
CA ARG A 37 15.23 20.17 -10.32
C ARG A 37 14.51 20.77 -11.52
N LEU A 38 15.00 20.48 -12.74
CA LEU A 38 14.37 20.85 -14.00
C LEU A 38 13.75 19.59 -14.65
N ILE A 39 12.43 19.60 -14.81
CA ILE A 39 11.68 18.57 -15.52
C ILE A 39 11.20 19.06 -16.88
N ARG A 40 10.94 18.14 -17.80
CA ARG A 40 10.53 18.41 -19.19
C ARG A 40 9.32 19.36 -19.33
N THR A 41 8.42 19.37 -18.35
CA THR A 41 7.21 20.19 -18.35
C THR A 41 7.39 21.57 -17.70
N ASN A 42 8.55 21.86 -17.12
CA ASN A 42 8.82 23.22 -16.65
C ASN A 42 8.79 24.18 -17.82
N GLU A 43 8.11 25.30 -17.65
CA GLU A 43 8.15 26.34 -18.67
C GLU A 43 9.51 27.02 -18.61
N VAL A 44 10.10 27.22 -19.77
CA VAL A 44 11.34 27.95 -19.95
C VAL A 44 11.13 29.01 -21.01
N ARG A 45 11.88 30.09 -20.87
CA ARG A 45 11.83 31.23 -21.77
C ARG A 45 13.21 31.85 -21.83
N GLU A 46 13.67 32.17 -23.03
CA GLU A 46 14.88 32.95 -23.22
C GLU A 46 14.64 34.38 -22.73
N VAL A 47 15.60 35.01 -22.05
CA VAL A 47 15.44 36.35 -21.47
C VAL A 47 15.02 37.39 -22.52
N GLU A 48 15.43 37.22 -23.77
CA GLU A 48 15.09 38.10 -24.89
C GLU A 48 13.74 37.76 -25.55
N SER A 49 13.13 36.64 -25.21
CA SER A 49 11.86 36.17 -25.77
C SER A 49 10.71 36.38 -24.80
N GLU A 50 9.51 36.68 -25.31
CA GLU A 50 8.29 36.76 -24.48
C GLU A 50 7.56 35.42 -24.34
N ARG A 51 7.94 34.41 -25.13
CA ARG A 51 7.22 33.15 -25.22
C ARG A 51 7.76 32.10 -24.25
N TRP A 52 6.92 31.68 -23.31
CA TRP A 52 7.16 30.50 -22.50
C TRP A 52 6.85 29.24 -23.30
N PHE A 53 7.71 28.24 -23.20
CA PHE A 53 7.51 26.93 -23.80
C PHE A 53 8.08 25.82 -22.89
N PRO A 54 7.66 24.55 -23.04
CA PRO A 54 8.15 23.47 -22.21
C PRO A 54 9.66 23.22 -22.39
N ALA A 55 10.38 22.97 -21.30
CA ALA A 55 11.81 22.65 -21.32
C ALA A 55 12.14 21.44 -22.21
N ALA A 56 11.17 20.54 -22.43
CA ALA A 56 11.29 19.41 -23.34
C ALA A 56 11.60 19.79 -24.79
N GLU A 57 11.19 21.00 -25.23
CA GLU A 57 11.38 21.48 -26.59
C GLU A 57 12.80 22.03 -26.81
N LEU A 58 13.59 22.22 -25.73
CA LEU A 58 14.98 22.65 -25.77
C LEU A 58 15.90 21.47 -26.10
N PRO A 59 16.36 21.32 -27.36
CA PRO A 59 17.14 20.15 -27.77
C PRO A 59 18.48 20.12 -27.02
N GLU A 60 19.04 21.29 -26.74
CA GLU A 60 20.32 21.44 -26.04
C GLU A 60 20.31 20.90 -24.60
N VAL A 61 19.14 20.79 -23.96
CA VAL A 61 19.00 20.29 -22.58
C VAL A 61 18.51 18.83 -22.55
N PHE A 62 17.71 18.39 -23.53
CA PHE A 62 17.06 17.06 -23.50
C PHE A 62 17.32 16.14 -24.70
N ALA A 63 18.17 16.50 -25.68
CA ALA A 63 18.44 15.67 -26.87
C ALA A 63 19.02 14.28 -26.57
N ASP A 64 19.84 14.13 -25.53
CA ASP A 64 20.52 12.88 -25.21
C ASP A 64 19.69 11.90 -24.36
N VAL A 65 18.48 12.29 -23.93
CA VAL A 65 17.61 11.42 -23.15
C VAL A 65 16.53 10.90 -24.09
N PRO A 66 16.59 9.60 -24.48
CA PRO A 66 15.53 8.97 -25.25
C PRO A 66 14.20 9.33 -24.61
N GLN A 67 13.25 9.83 -25.40
CA GLN A 67 11.88 9.90 -24.92
C GLN A 67 11.56 8.51 -24.37
N PRO A 68 11.10 8.40 -23.10
CA PRO A 68 10.46 7.17 -22.68
C PRO A 68 9.45 6.86 -23.77
N PRO A 69 9.44 5.63 -24.35
CA PRO A 69 8.47 5.31 -25.37
C PRO A 69 7.11 5.80 -24.87
N PRO A 70 6.35 6.57 -25.67
CA PRO A 70 5.03 7.02 -25.26
C PRO A 70 4.35 5.77 -24.72
N LEU A 71 3.92 5.82 -23.45
CA LEU A 71 3.20 4.73 -22.82
C LEU A 71 2.18 4.32 -23.87
N PRO A 72 2.22 3.07 -24.38
CA PRO A 72 1.39 2.75 -25.52
C PRO A 72 -0.04 3.12 -25.15
N ALA A 73 -0.80 3.65 -26.12
CA ALA A 73 -2.21 4.04 -25.97
C ALA A 73 -3.11 2.97 -25.30
N LEU A 74 -2.56 1.78 -25.04
CA LEU A 74 -2.97 0.69 -24.15
C LEU A 74 -3.19 1.04 -22.66
N VAL A 75 -2.89 2.24 -22.15
CA VAL A 75 -3.35 2.67 -20.79
C VAL A 75 -4.83 3.07 -20.80
N ARG A 76 -5.48 3.10 -21.98
CA ARG A 76 -6.89 3.42 -22.10
C ARG A 76 -7.78 2.25 -21.66
N GLN A 77 -8.48 2.47 -20.54
CA GLN A 77 -9.72 1.80 -20.12
C GLN A 77 -9.72 0.27 -20.24
N SER A 78 -8.91 -0.40 -19.42
CA SER A 78 -8.90 -1.87 -19.36
C SER A 78 -10.03 -2.42 -18.47
N GLY A 79 -10.71 -3.49 -18.92
CA GLY A 79 -11.70 -4.20 -18.10
C GLY A 79 -11.05 -4.82 -16.86
N LEU A 80 -11.84 -5.15 -15.82
CA LEU A 80 -11.30 -5.76 -14.58
C LEU A 80 -10.47 -7.03 -14.85
N GLY A 81 -10.89 -7.88 -15.79
CA GLY A 81 -10.14 -9.07 -16.18
C GLY A 81 -8.79 -8.75 -16.82
N GLU A 82 -8.71 -7.67 -17.61
CA GLU A 82 -7.47 -7.23 -18.23
C GLU A 82 -6.53 -6.62 -17.19
N LEU A 83 -7.04 -5.83 -16.24
CA LEU A 83 -6.29 -5.34 -15.09
C LEU A 83 -5.67 -6.49 -14.28
N LEU A 84 -6.46 -7.54 -13.99
CA LEU A 84 -5.99 -8.72 -13.28
C LEU A 84 -4.95 -9.51 -14.09
N GLY A 85 -5.16 -9.69 -15.40
CA GLY A 85 -4.20 -10.33 -16.28
C GLY A 85 -2.86 -9.56 -16.35
N ARG A 86 -2.91 -8.23 -16.41
CA ARG A 86 -1.73 -7.35 -16.35
C ARG A 86 -1.02 -7.47 -15.01
N THR A 87 -1.78 -7.43 -13.91
CA THR A 87 -1.28 -7.62 -12.53
C THR A 87 -0.51 -8.93 -12.42
N TRP A 88 -1.12 -10.03 -12.87
CA TRP A 88 -0.53 -11.37 -12.82
C TRP A 88 0.76 -11.45 -13.66
N ARG A 89 0.74 -10.89 -14.87
CA ARG A 89 1.92 -10.87 -15.76
C ARG A 89 3.09 -10.08 -15.16
N ILE A 90 2.84 -8.88 -14.62
CA ILE A 90 3.88 -8.07 -13.95
C ILE A 90 4.42 -8.80 -12.72
N TYR A 91 3.54 -9.41 -11.93
CA TYR A 91 3.91 -10.19 -10.76
C TYR A 91 4.82 -11.37 -11.13
N LEU A 92 4.47 -12.15 -12.15
CA LEU A 92 5.30 -13.27 -12.60
C LEU A 92 6.64 -12.81 -13.18
N ALA A 93 6.65 -11.73 -13.98
CA ALA A 93 7.87 -11.21 -14.59
C ALA A 93 8.90 -10.72 -13.55
N HIS A 94 8.43 -10.14 -12.45
CA HIS A 94 9.27 -9.60 -11.37
C HIS A 94 9.13 -10.39 -10.06
N PHE A 95 8.73 -11.67 -10.13
CA PHE A 95 8.37 -12.48 -8.97
C PHE A 95 9.46 -12.48 -7.89
N GLY A 96 10.72 -12.68 -8.27
CA GLY A 96 11.84 -12.69 -7.32
C GLY A 96 12.02 -11.37 -6.57
N GLN A 97 11.76 -10.23 -7.22
CA GLN A 97 11.87 -8.91 -6.58
C GLN A 97 10.72 -8.67 -5.61
N TYR A 98 9.49 -9.05 -5.98
CA TYR A 98 8.33 -8.98 -5.08
C TYR A 98 8.47 -9.94 -3.90
N LEU A 99 8.99 -11.16 -4.12
CA LEU A 99 9.25 -12.12 -3.06
C LEU A 99 10.32 -11.60 -2.09
N ALA A 100 11.41 -11.05 -2.61
CA ALA A 100 12.47 -10.47 -1.78
C ALA A 100 11.97 -9.25 -0.97
N LEU A 101 11.08 -8.44 -1.55
CA LEU A 101 10.45 -7.34 -0.82
C LEU A 101 9.49 -7.84 0.26
N SER A 102 8.69 -8.88 -0.02
CA SER A 102 7.82 -9.53 0.98
C SER A 102 8.62 -10.19 2.10
N ALA A 103 9.82 -10.71 1.80
CA ALA A 103 10.70 -11.34 2.78
C ALA A 103 11.09 -10.39 3.92
N LEU A 104 11.17 -9.07 3.66
CA LEU A 104 11.46 -8.05 4.67
C LEU A 104 10.51 -8.11 5.87
N VAL A 105 9.25 -8.43 5.61
CA VAL A 105 8.19 -8.49 6.62
C VAL A 105 7.98 -9.92 7.10
N PHE A 106 8.03 -10.86 6.17
CA PHE A 106 7.66 -12.25 6.41
C PHE A 106 8.73 -13.03 7.16
N VAL A 107 10.01 -12.86 6.81
CA VAL A 107 11.11 -13.62 7.44
C VAL A 107 11.17 -13.38 8.93
N PRO A 108 11.13 -12.12 9.45
CA PRO A 108 11.12 -11.91 10.90
C PRO A 108 9.92 -12.59 11.57
N SER A 109 8.73 -12.51 10.97
CA SER A 109 7.53 -13.16 11.53
C SER A 109 7.67 -14.68 11.64
N VAL A 110 8.18 -15.35 10.60
CA VAL A 110 8.43 -16.81 10.64
C VAL A 110 9.50 -17.15 11.67
N CYS A 111 10.59 -16.39 11.73
CA CYS A 111 11.64 -16.58 12.72
C CYS A 111 11.09 -16.49 14.15
N GLY A 112 10.20 -15.53 14.44
CA GLY A 112 9.54 -15.41 15.74
C GLY A 112 8.62 -16.60 16.06
N GLN A 113 7.86 -17.08 15.07
CA GLN A 113 7.00 -18.26 15.25
C GLN A 113 7.81 -19.53 15.53
N LEU A 114 8.90 -19.74 14.79
CA LEU A 114 9.81 -20.87 14.98
C LEU A 114 10.52 -20.80 16.34
N SER A 115 10.95 -19.61 16.76
CA SER A 115 11.57 -19.42 18.08
C SER A 115 10.58 -19.72 19.21
N SER A 116 9.33 -19.28 19.07
CA SER A 116 8.26 -19.59 20.03
C SER A 116 8.00 -21.10 20.13
N ALA A 117 7.94 -21.80 19.00
CA ALA A 117 7.76 -23.25 18.99
C ALA A 117 8.95 -23.99 19.64
N ALA A 118 10.18 -23.51 19.44
CA ALA A 118 11.39 -24.08 20.02
C ALA A 118 11.54 -23.78 21.53
N ALA A 119 10.83 -22.78 22.05
CA ALA A 119 10.89 -22.36 23.45
C ALA A 119 9.88 -23.09 24.37
N ASN A 120 8.97 -23.91 23.83
CA ASN A 120 7.96 -24.66 24.58
C ASN A 120 8.50 -25.82 25.44
N GLY A 121 9.72 -25.71 25.98
CA GLY A 121 10.28 -26.65 26.95
C GLY A 121 10.07 -26.15 28.37
N ASN A 122 9.34 -26.92 29.19
CA ASN A 122 9.08 -26.81 30.63
C ASN A 122 9.27 -25.42 31.26
N GLY A 123 8.14 -24.79 31.66
CA GLY A 123 7.95 -23.44 32.19
C GLY A 123 8.73 -23.01 33.43
N ASP A 124 10.03 -23.23 33.45
CA ASP A 124 10.94 -22.53 34.34
C ASP A 124 11.33 -21.19 33.69
N LEU A 125 11.43 -20.13 34.49
CA LEU A 125 11.94 -18.81 34.05
C LEU A 125 13.46 -18.91 33.83
N ASP A 126 13.85 -19.68 32.83
CA ASP A 126 15.23 -19.92 32.44
C ASP A 126 15.72 -18.80 31.52
N LEU A 127 17.02 -18.51 31.53
CA LEU A 127 17.67 -17.51 30.66
C LEU A 127 17.32 -17.74 29.18
N ARG A 128 17.10 -19.01 28.79
CA ARG A 128 16.67 -19.41 27.45
C ARG A 128 15.28 -18.88 27.09
N SER A 129 14.33 -18.88 28.02
CA SER A 129 12.98 -18.33 27.80
C SER A 129 13.00 -16.81 27.64
N ALA A 130 13.84 -16.12 28.42
CA ALA A 130 14.04 -14.67 28.32
C ALA A 130 14.70 -14.28 26.99
N LEU A 131 15.72 -15.01 26.54
CA LEU A 131 16.36 -14.80 25.25
C LEU A 131 15.42 -15.05 24.07
N ALA A 132 14.60 -16.11 24.13
CA ALA A 132 13.57 -16.38 23.13
C ALA A 132 12.51 -15.26 23.09
N GLY A 133 12.09 -14.76 24.25
CA GLY A 133 11.17 -13.62 24.37
C GLY A 133 11.74 -12.34 23.74
N LEU A 134 13.00 -12.01 24.03
CA LEU A 134 13.68 -10.85 23.45
C LEU A 134 13.84 -11.00 21.93
N PHE A 135 14.22 -12.19 21.46
CA PHE A 135 14.33 -12.48 20.03
C PHE A 135 12.98 -12.30 19.32
N ASN A 136 11.91 -12.85 19.89
CA ASN A 136 10.54 -12.69 19.37
C ASN A 136 10.11 -11.23 19.31
N PHE A 137 10.41 -10.45 20.35
CA PHE A 137 10.14 -9.03 20.38
C PHE A 137 10.90 -8.28 19.27
N CYS A 138 12.19 -8.56 19.10
CA CYS A 138 13.00 -7.97 18.03
C CYS A 138 12.49 -8.34 16.63
N MET A 139 12.11 -9.60 16.42
CA MET A 139 11.52 -10.06 15.16
C MET A 139 10.17 -9.38 14.87
N PHE A 140 9.32 -9.26 15.88
CA PHE A 140 8.07 -8.51 15.76
C PHE A 140 8.32 -7.03 15.42
N ALA A 141 9.23 -6.36 16.13
CA ALA A 141 9.60 -4.99 15.85
C ALA A 141 10.16 -4.82 14.42
N ALA A 142 10.98 -5.76 13.95
CA ALA A 142 11.48 -5.77 12.58
C ALA A 142 10.35 -5.90 11.55
N SER A 143 9.36 -6.77 11.77
CA SER A 143 8.18 -6.86 10.90
C SER A 143 7.35 -5.57 10.88
N VAL A 144 7.17 -4.92 12.04
CA VAL A 144 6.44 -3.65 12.15
C VAL A 144 7.17 -2.54 11.38
N VAL A 145 8.49 -2.43 11.56
CA VAL A 145 9.32 -1.43 10.87
C VAL A 145 9.43 -1.74 9.37
N GLY A 146 9.45 -3.01 8.98
CA GLY A 146 9.50 -3.43 7.58
C GLY A 146 8.21 -3.13 6.81
N TRP A 147 7.07 -2.97 7.48
CA TRP A 147 5.78 -2.82 6.83
C TRP A 147 5.62 -1.56 5.97
N PRO A 148 5.94 -0.35 6.44
CA PRO A 148 5.89 0.86 5.61
C PRO A 148 6.87 0.79 4.44
N LEU A 149 8.02 0.14 4.64
CA LEU A 149 9.05 -0.04 3.63
C LEU A 149 8.59 -1.00 2.53
N TYR A 150 7.92 -2.09 2.91
CA TYR A 150 7.25 -3.00 1.99
C TYR A 150 6.17 -2.27 1.17
N ILE A 151 5.28 -1.51 1.82
CA ILE A 151 4.23 -0.76 1.13
C ILE A 151 4.83 0.21 0.11
N ALA A 152 5.79 1.05 0.53
CA ALA A 152 6.40 2.04 -0.36
C ALA A 152 7.23 1.38 -1.49
N GLY A 153 8.01 0.35 -1.16
CA GLY A 153 8.79 -0.39 -2.13
C GLY A 153 7.93 -1.08 -3.18
N LEU A 154 6.75 -1.58 -2.78
CA LEU A 154 5.81 -2.24 -3.68
C LEU A 154 5.29 -1.25 -4.72
N GLN A 155 4.88 -0.06 -4.28
CA GLN A 155 4.43 1.01 -5.18
C GLN A 155 5.52 1.40 -6.19
N ILE A 156 6.75 1.66 -5.70
CA ILE A 156 7.88 2.05 -6.56
C ILE A 156 8.19 0.94 -7.57
N LEU A 157 8.37 -0.29 -7.10
CA LEU A 157 8.72 -1.43 -7.95
C LEU A 157 7.66 -1.67 -9.03
N THR A 158 6.38 -1.58 -8.68
CA THR A 158 5.29 -1.74 -9.66
C THR A 158 5.29 -0.61 -10.69
N THR A 159 5.55 0.63 -10.29
CA THR A 159 5.63 1.73 -11.27
C THR A 159 6.80 1.59 -12.23
N GLU A 160 7.98 1.17 -11.75
CA GLU A 160 9.13 0.91 -12.62
C GLU A 160 8.83 -0.23 -13.59
N ALA A 161 8.26 -1.34 -13.09
CA ALA A 161 7.87 -2.49 -13.91
C ALA A 161 6.79 -2.13 -14.95
N ALA A 162 5.81 -1.30 -14.58
CA ALA A 162 4.77 -0.82 -15.50
C ALA A 162 5.33 0.07 -16.62
N GLN A 163 6.46 0.75 -16.37
CA GLN A 163 7.18 1.58 -17.33
C GLN A 163 8.25 0.80 -18.12
N GLY A 164 8.37 -0.51 -17.89
CA GLY A 164 9.39 -1.35 -18.54
C GLY A 164 10.81 -1.12 -18.00
N ARG A 165 10.98 -0.41 -16.89
CA ARG A 165 12.26 -0.18 -16.23
C ARG A 165 12.53 -1.25 -15.18
N SER A 166 13.78 -1.67 -15.05
CA SER A 166 14.22 -2.55 -13.97
C SER A 166 15.00 -1.75 -12.92
N ALA A 167 14.51 -1.76 -11.69
CA ALA A 167 15.23 -1.19 -10.55
C ALA A 167 15.85 -2.32 -9.72
N THR A 168 17.06 -2.11 -9.21
CA THR A 168 17.67 -3.02 -8.24
C THR A 168 16.93 -2.92 -6.90
N LEU A 169 16.77 -4.05 -6.21
CA LEU A 169 16.03 -4.11 -4.93
C LEU A 169 16.61 -3.13 -3.90
N ALA A 170 17.94 -3.01 -3.82
CA ALA A 170 18.61 -2.09 -2.92
C ALA A 170 18.22 -0.62 -3.18
N ASN A 171 18.12 -0.22 -4.45
CA ASN A 171 17.69 1.12 -4.82
C ASN A 171 16.21 1.35 -4.46
N VAL A 172 15.35 0.36 -4.71
CA VAL A 172 13.93 0.43 -4.32
C VAL A 172 13.78 0.62 -2.82
N VAL A 173 14.51 -0.16 -2.02
CA VAL A 173 14.48 -0.07 -0.54
C VAL A 173 15.02 1.27 -0.05
N ALA A 174 16.13 1.76 -0.61
CA ALA A 174 16.70 3.05 -0.26
C ALA A 174 15.75 4.21 -0.59
N ARG A 175 15.05 4.16 -1.74
CA ARG A 175 14.02 5.13 -2.10
C ARG A 175 12.80 5.03 -1.19
N ALA A 176 12.35 3.82 -0.87
CA ALA A 176 11.22 3.57 0.03
C ALA A 176 11.48 4.11 1.45
N ALA A 177 12.73 4.02 1.93
CA ALA A 177 13.11 4.52 3.25
C ALA A 177 12.87 6.03 3.42
N LYS A 178 13.00 6.82 2.34
CA LYS A 178 12.71 8.27 2.36
C LYS A 178 11.25 8.58 2.70
N PHE A 179 10.33 7.67 2.39
CA PHE A 179 8.89 7.81 2.66
C PHE A 179 8.46 7.13 3.96
N TRP A 180 9.37 6.48 4.68
CA TRP A 180 9.04 5.58 5.79
C TRP A 180 8.14 6.23 6.84
N TRP A 181 8.53 7.41 7.35
CA TRP A 181 7.77 8.10 8.39
C TRP A 181 6.34 8.46 7.94
N ARG A 182 6.20 8.91 6.69
CA ARG A 182 4.90 9.32 6.13
C ARG A 182 3.98 8.12 5.97
N VAL A 183 4.49 7.04 5.40
CA VAL A 183 3.73 5.80 5.21
C VAL A 183 3.41 5.16 6.56
N ALA A 184 4.32 5.19 7.53
CA ALA A 184 4.07 4.71 8.89
C ALA A 184 2.94 5.48 9.57
N LEU A 185 2.95 6.82 9.51
CA LEU A 185 1.89 7.64 10.10
C LEU A 185 0.54 7.38 9.42
N LEU A 186 0.54 7.23 8.09
CA LEU A 186 -0.67 6.88 7.34
C LEU A 186 -1.19 5.49 7.68
N CYS A 187 -0.30 4.50 7.85
CA CYS A 187 -0.67 3.17 8.35
C CYS A 187 -1.37 3.28 9.71
N VAL A 188 -0.78 4.00 10.67
CA VAL A 188 -1.37 4.19 12.00
C VAL A 188 -2.74 4.84 11.92
N LEU A 189 -2.89 5.88 11.10
CA LEU A 189 -4.17 6.59 10.94
C LEU A 189 -5.24 5.70 10.29
N VAL A 190 -4.90 5.05 9.16
CA VAL A 190 -5.83 4.22 8.40
C VAL A 190 -6.23 2.99 9.20
N TYR A 191 -5.25 2.24 9.73
CA TYR A 191 -5.55 1.06 10.54
C TYR A 191 -6.19 1.43 11.87
N GLY A 192 -5.84 2.57 12.47
CA GLY A 192 -6.52 3.09 13.66
C GLY A 192 -8.00 3.36 13.43
N ALA A 193 -8.37 3.93 12.28
CA ALA A 193 -9.77 4.14 11.93
C ALA A 193 -10.55 2.81 11.77
N PHE A 194 -9.93 1.80 11.14
CA PHE A 194 -10.53 0.47 11.03
C PHE A 194 -10.60 -0.27 12.38
N PHE A 195 -9.60 -0.07 13.25
CA PHE A 195 -9.62 -0.62 14.60
C PHE A 195 -10.79 -0.07 15.40
N LEU A 196 -11.04 1.24 15.37
CA LEU A 196 -12.22 1.84 16.03
C LEU A 196 -13.54 1.28 15.49
N LEU A 197 -13.63 1.02 14.18
CA LEU A 197 -14.80 0.37 13.57
C LEU A 197 -15.01 -1.08 14.05
N ILE A 198 -13.92 -1.82 14.28
CA ILE A 198 -13.96 -3.17 14.84
C ILE A 198 -14.37 -3.13 16.31
N VAL A 199 -13.82 -2.20 17.10
CA VAL A 199 -14.21 -1.99 18.50
C VAL A 199 -15.71 -1.66 18.61
N LEU A 200 -16.23 -0.83 17.71
CA LEU A 200 -17.68 -0.57 17.63
C LEU A 200 -18.48 -1.85 17.37
N ALA A 201 -18.01 -2.73 16.47
CA ALA A 201 -18.64 -4.02 16.21
C ALA A 201 -18.73 -4.89 17.47
N PHE A 202 -17.61 -4.98 18.21
CA PHE A 202 -17.56 -5.71 19.47
C PHE A 202 -18.46 -5.07 20.54
N GLY A 203 -18.57 -3.74 20.57
CA GLY A 203 -19.50 -3.05 21.45
C GLY A 203 -20.97 -3.40 21.17
N ILE A 204 -21.36 -3.46 19.89
CA ILE A 204 -22.71 -3.88 19.48
C ILE A 204 -22.96 -5.34 19.89
N LEU A 205 -21.99 -6.23 19.68
CA LEU A 205 -22.08 -7.62 20.10
C LEU A 205 -22.20 -7.76 21.62
N ALA A 206 -21.38 -7.04 22.39
CA ALA A 206 -21.43 -7.05 23.85
C ALA A 206 -22.78 -6.54 24.36
N MET A 207 -23.36 -5.51 23.71
CA MET A 207 -24.70 -5.01 24.04
C MET A 207 -25.79 -6.09 23.84
N LEU A 208 -25.68 -6.90 22.79
CA LEU A 208 -26.62 -8.00 22.51
C LEU A 208 -26.48 -9.18 23.50
N VAL A 209 -25.26 -9.47 23.95
CA VAL A 209 -24.98 -10.59 24.86
C VAL A 209 -25.25 -10.23 26.32
N ALA A 210 -24.90 -9.02 26.75
CA ALA A 210 -25.04 -8.59 28.15
C ALA A 210 -26.37 -7.84 28.44
N GLY A 211 -27.05 -7.36 27.40
CA GLY A 211 -28.30 -6.62 27.56
C GLY A 211 -29.50 -7.52 27.83
N PRO A 212 -30.51 -7.06 28.58
CA PRO A 212 -31.77 -7.78 28.70
C PRO A 212 -32.42 -7.95 27.31
N PRO A 213 -32.96 -9.13 26.97
CA PRO A 213 -33.56 -9.39 25.67
C PRO A 213 -34.81 -8.50 25.53
N SER A 214 -34.65 -7.38 24.83
CA SER A 214 -35.70 -6.40 24.61
C SER A 214 -35.68 -5.94 23.16
N LEU A 215 -36.87 -5.68 22.60
CA LEU A 215 -37.02 -5.15 21.25
C LEU A 215 -36.25 -3.84 21.07
N VAL A 216 -36.16 -3.03 22.12
CA VAL A 216 -35.40 -1.76 22.11
C VAL A 216 -33.90 -2.00 21.91
N VAL A 217 -33.30 -2.96 22.64
CA VAL A 217 -31.88 -3.30 22.47
C VAL A 217 -31.60 -3.81 21.07
N ILE A 218 -32.48 -4.64 20.50
CA ILE A 218 -32.35 -5.16 19.14
C ILE A 218 -32.44 -4.03 18.11
N LEU A 219 -33.41 -3.13 18.23
CA LEU A 219 -33.57 -1.99 17.31
C LEU A 219 -32.37 -1.04 17.37
N VAL A 220 -31.84 -0.76 18.57
CA VAL A 220 -30.64 0.06 18.74
C VAL A 220 -29.42 -0.64 18.13
N ALA A 221 -29.23 -1.94 18.37
CA ALA A 221 -28.15 -2.71 17.78
C ALA A 221 -28.20 -2.70 16.24
N LEU A 222 -29.39 -2.83 15.65
CA LEU A 222 -29.60 -2.74 14.20
C LEU A 222 -29.24 -1.34 13.67
N LEU A 223 -29.67 -0.28 14.34
CA LEU A 223 -29.33 1.10 13.96
C LEU A 223 -27.82 1.34 14.02
N LEU A 224 -27.16 0.88 15.08
CA LEU A 224 -25.71 0.98 15.23
C LEU A 224 -24.98 0.16 14.17
N LEU A 225 -25.49 -1.01 13.80
CA LEU A 225 -24.92 -1.84 12.73
C LEU A 225 -25.07 -1.19 11.36
N VAL A 226 -26.24 -0.60 11.05
CA VAL A 226 -26.44 0.18 9.82
C VAL A 226 -25.48 1.37 9.78
N PHE A 227 -25.35 2.10 10.89
CA PHE A 227 -24.40 3.20 11.02
C PHE A 227 -22.95 2.73 10.84
N GLN A 228 -22.58 1.59 11.44
CA GLN A 228 -21.25 1.00 11.32
C GLN A 228 -20.94 0.62 9.87
N VAL A 229 -21.85 -0.07 9.17
CA VAL A 229 -21.68 -0.46 7.76
C VAL A 229 -21.56 0.78 6.87
N TRP A 230 -22.35 1.81 7.13
CA TRP A 230 -22.27 3.08 6.42
C TRP A 230 -20.91 3.77 6.65
N MET A 231 -20.46 3.84 7.91
CA MET A 231 -19.19 4.47 8.29
C MET A 231 -18.00 3.69 7.72
N PHE A 232 -18.03 2.35 7.81
CA PHE A 232 -17.03 1.49 7.21
C PHE A 232 -16.92 1.75 5.72
N SER A 233 -18.06 1.73 5.00
CA SER A 233 -18.09 2.00 3.56
C SER A 233 -17.50 3.38 3.22
N ARG A 234 -17.85 4.41 3.99
CA ARG A 234 -17.37 5.79 3.77
C ARG A 234 -15.88 5.95 4.03
N VAL A 235 -15.38 5.39 5.13
CA VAL A 235 -13.95 5.42 5.50
C VAL A 235 -13.14 4.60 4.51
N PHE A 236 -13.61 3.42 4.16
CA PHE A 236 -12.97 2.52 3.20
C PHE A 236 -12.80 3.17 1.83
N ILE A 237 -13.85 3.76 1.26
CA ILE A 237 -13.78 4.48 -0.03
C ILE A 237 -12.83 5.67 0.07
N SER A 238 -12.82 6.39 1.20
CA SER A 238 -11.92 7.54 1.40
C SER A 238 -10.46 7.12 1.45
N PHE A 239 -10.17 5.93 1.95
CA PHE A 239 -8.83 5.36 2.09
C PHE A 239 -8.50 4.33 0.99
N LEU A 240 -9.19 4.36 -0.14
CA LEU A 240 -8.94 3.35 -1.19
C LEU A 240 -7.57 3.53 -1.87
N PHE A 241 -7.13 4.77 -2.06
CA PHE A 241 -5.94 5.14 -2.84
C PHE A 241 -4.89 5.92 -2.04
N TRP A 242 -4.86 5.78 -0.71
CA TRP A 242 -3.91 6.55 0.11
C TRP A 242 -2.44 6.12 -0.12
N GLN A 243 -2.19 4.83 -0.43
CA GLN A 243 -0.82 4.32 -0.62
C GLN A 243 -0.17 4.88 -1.90
N PRO A 244 -0.82 4.81 -3.08
CA PRO A 244 -0.28 5.43 -4.28
C PRO A 244 -0.17 6.96 -4.15
N ALA A 245 -1.16 7.63 -3.54
CA ALA A 245 -1.15 9.09 -3.39
C ALA A 245 0.03 9.60 -2.53
N ALA A 246 0.39 8.87 -1.46
CA ALA A 246 1.49 9.25 -0.59
C ALA A 246 2.88 9.02 -1.21
N VAL A 247 3.04 7.93 -1.97
CA VAL A 247 4.35 7.51 -2.49
C VAL A 247 4.62 8.05 -3.89
N LEU A 248 3.61 8.04 -4.78
CA LEU A 248 3.79 8.40 -6.19
C LEU A 248 3.65 9.90 -6.44
N GLU A 249 2.72 10.58 -5.78
CA GLU A 249 2.58 12.06 -5.88
C GLU A 249 3.42 12.81 -4.84
N ASN A 250 4.17 12.11 -3.97
CA ASN A 250 4.98 12.70 -2.89
C ASN A 250 4.19 13.68 -1.98
N LYS A 251 2.87 13.48 -1.85
CA LYS A 251 1.99 14.36 -1.07
C LYS A 251 2.16 14.17 0.44
N GLY A 252 1.82 15.21 1.20
CA GLY A 252 1.73 15.13 2.66
C GLY A 252 0.60 14.21 3.14
N VAL A 253 0.56 13.90 4.44
CA VAL A 253 -0.40 12.94 5.03
C VAL A 253 -1.86 13.38 4.84
N SER A 254 -2.18 14.65 5.12
CA SER A 254 -3.54 15.18 4.94
C SER A 254 -3.92 15.27 3.46
N GLU A 255 -2.96 15.67 2.62
CA GLU A 255 -3.13 15.82 1.18
C GLU A 255 -3.32 14.47 0.48
N SER A 256 -2.62 13.42 0.91
CA SER A 256 -2.78 12.06 0.36
C SER A 256 -4.16 11.50 0.65
N LEU A 257 -4.73 11.78 1.83
CA LEU A 257 -6.10 11.39 2.17
C LEU A 257 -7.14 12.18 1.38
N ARG A 258 -6.95 13.51 1.26
CA ARG A 258 -7.82 14.35 0.43
C ARG A 258 -7.79 13.88 -1.02
N ARG A 259 -6.59 13.64 -1.57
CA ARG A 259 -6.40 13.14 -2.93
C ARG A 259 -7.03 11.76 -3.14
N SER A 260 -6.87 10.83 -2.20
CA SER A 260 -7.52 9.52 -2.25
C SER A 260 -9.04 9.65 -2.36
N LYS A 261 -9.65 10.56 -1.59
CA LYS A 261 -11.08 10.84 -1.66
C LYS A 261 -11.50 11.45 -3.00
N GLU A 262 -10.73 12.40 -3.54
CA GLU A 262 -10.96 13.01 -4.85
C GLU A 262 -10.92 11.95 -5.96
N LEU A 263 -9.90 11.09 -5.97
CA LEU A 263 -9.74 10.01 -6.95
C LEU A 263 -10.84 8.94 -6.86
N ALA A 264 -11.32 8.64 -5.64
CA ALA A 264 -12.43 7.71 -5.49
C ALA A 264 -13.75 8.25 -6.09
N HIS A 265 -13.92 9.58 -6.14
CA HIS A 265 -15.11 10.24 -6.65
C HIS A 265 -14.93 10.88 -8.02
N SER A 266 -13.77 10.70 -8.66
CA SER A 266 -13.51 11.22 -10.00
C SER A 266 -14.35 10.49 -11.05
N GLU A 267 -14.54 11.15 -12.19
CA GLU A 267 -15.24 10.62 -13.38
C GLU A 267 -16.70 10.20 -13.13
N PRO A 268 -17.58 11.14 -12.72
CA PRO A 268 -18.99 10.86 -12.45
C PRO A 268 -19.78 10.42 -13.69
N GLU A 269 -19.29 10.76 -14.89
CA GLU A 269 -19.93 10.47 -16.18
C GLU A 269 -19.81 8.99 -16.60
N ARG A 270 -18.96 8.20 -15.93
CA ARG A 270 -18.79 6.78 -16.26
C ARG A 270 -19.94 5.91 -15.71
N PRO A 271 -20.27 4.79 -16.40
CA PRO A 271 -21.18 3.77 -15.86
C PRO A 271 -20.65 3.27 -14.51
N SER A 272 -21.56 2.98 -13.58
CA SER A 272 -21.24 2.74 -12.17
C SER A 272 -20.13 1.70 -11.97
N SER A 273 -20.15 0.60 -12.72
CA SER A 273 -19.16 -0.50 -12.63
C SER A 273 -17.73 -0.13 -13.04
N GLN A 274 -17.56 0.90 -13.89
CA GLN A 274 -16.25 1.35 -14.37
C GLN A 274 -15.66 2.48 -13.52
N ARG A 275 -16.42 2.98 -12.53
CA ARG A 275 -15.94 4.05 -11.66
C ARG A 275 -14.79 3.55 -10.77
N PRO A 276 -13.78 4.39 -10.51
CA PRO A 276 -12.63 4.07 -9.66
C PRO A 276 -13.00 3.42 -8.32
N LYS A 277 -13.99 3.99 -7.62
CA LYS A 277 -14.49 3.46 -6.34
C LYS A 277 -14.97 2.02 -6.42
N TRP A 278 -15.69 1.65 -7.48
CA TRP A 278 -16.27 0.31 -7.61
C TRP A 278 -15.22 -0.70 -8.04
N ARG A 279 -14.32 -0.34 -8.96
CA ARG A 279 -13.20 -1.22 -9.35
C ARG A 279 -12.28 -1.52 -8.18
N GLY A 280 -11.88 -0.50 -7.41
CA GLY A 280 -11.05 -0.71 -6.22
C GLY A 280 -11.79 -1.45 -5.10
N ALA A 281 -13.09 -1.21 -4.89
CA ALA A 281 -13.90 -1.96 -3.92
C ALA A 281 -14.04 -3.44 -4.31
N ILE A 282 -14.32 -3.75 -5.58
CA ILE A 282 -14.41 -5.14 -6.07
C ILE A 282 -13.06 -5.85 -5.91
N LEU A 283 -11.96 -5.18 -6.27
CA LEU A 283 -10.61 -5.73 -6.14
C LEU A 283 -10.27 -6.06 -4.67
N ALA A 284 -10.55 -5.13 -3.77
CA ALA A 284 -10.35 -5.34 -2.34
C ALA A 284 -11.25 -6.44 -1.77
N SER A 285 -12.53 -6.50 -2.19
CA SER A 285 -13.46 -7.55 -1.77
C SER A 285 -13.02 -8.93 -2.25
N LEU A 286 -12.58 -9.05 -3.50
CA LEU A 286 -12.05 -10.30 -4.05
C LEU A 286 -10.83 -10.76 -3.24
N TRP A 287 -9.92 -9.85 -2.94
CA TRP A 287 -8.77 -10.16 -2.10
C TRP A 287 -9.16 -10.51 -0.67
N PHE A 288 -10.13 -9.82 -0.08
CA PHE A 288 -10.61 -10.12 1.26
C PHE A 288 -11.20 -11.53 1.34
N ILE A 289 -11.95 -11.96 0.32
CA ILE A 289 -12.46 -13.34 0.23
C ILE A 289 -11.29 -14.34 0.18
N VAL A 290 -10.29 -14.11 -0.67
CA VAL A 290 -9.12 -14.99 -0.78
C VAL A 290 -8.33 -15.04 0.53
N ALA A 291 -8.03 -13.89 1.12
CA ALA A 291 -7.30 -13.80 2.38
C ALA A 291 -8.08 -14.48 3.52
N THR A 292 -9.38 -14.26 3.60
CA THR A 292 -10.26 -14.91 4.60
C THR A 292 -10.28 -16.43 4.40
N ALA A 293 -10.40 -16.92 3.16
CA ALA A 293 -10.37 -18.34 2.89
C ALA A 293 -9.03 -18.99 3.27
N LEU A 294 -7.90 -18.30 3.02
CA LEU A 294 -6.57 -18.79 3.38
C LEU A 294 -6.29 -18.73 4.89
N SER A 295 -6.76 -17.70 5.59
CA SER A 295 -6.53 -17.53 7.03
C SER A 295 -7.52 -18.31 7.89
N ILE A 296 -8.81 -18.30 7.55
CA ILE A 296 -9.87 -18.91 8.36
C ILE A 296 -10.11 -20.37 7.99
N GLY A 297 -9.91 -20.75 6.71
CA GLY A 297 -10.18 -22.11 6.23
C GLY A 297 -9.54 -23.22 7.09
N PRO A 298 -8.25 -23.13 7.44
CA PRO A 298 -7.58 -24.14 8.27
C PRO A 298 -8.11 -24.25 9.69
N GLU A 299 -8.63 -23.15 10.23
CA GLU A 299 -9.10 -23.03 11.61
C GLU A 299 -10.63 -23.13 11.70
N TRP A 300 -11.32 -23.35 10.59
CA TRP A 300 -12.78 -23.33 10.52
C TRP A 300 -13.43 -24.34 11.46
N SER A 301 -12.91 -25.56 11.50
CA SER A 301 -13.39 -26.62 12.40
C SER A 301 -13.24 -26.20 13.87
N THR A 302 -12.09 -25.64 14.22
CA THR A 302 -11.80 -25.12 15.57
C THR A 302 -12.75 -23.97 15.92
N LEU A 303 -12.97 -23.02 15.02
CA LEU A 303 -13.92 -21.91 15.20
C LEU A 303 -15.35 -22.40 15.37
N THR A 304 -15.80 -23.38 14.59
CA THR A 304 -17.13 -23.98 14.77
C THR A 304 -17.25 -24.70 16.11
N ASN A 305 -16.20 -25.37 16.57
CA ASN A 305 -16.18 -26.01 17.89
C ASN A 305 -16.24 -24.97 19.01
N TYR A 306 -15.52 -23.85 18.89
CA TYR A 306 -15.62 -22.74 19.83
C TYR A 306 -17.00 -22.11 19.85
N PHE A 307 -17.59 -21.87 18.68
CA PHE A 307 -18.92 -21.31 18.58
C PHE A 307 -19.97 -22.24 19.20
N HIS A 308 -19.85 -23.54 18.94
CA HIS A 308 -20.68 -24.56 19.57
C HIS A 308 -20.49 -24.56 21.09
N ALA A 309 -19.25 -24.53 21.59
CA ALA A 309 -18.94 -24.46 23.01
C ALA A 309 -19.52 -23.19 23.68
N LEU A 310 -19.39 -22.03 23.05
CA LEU A 310 -19.95 -20.75 23.52
C LEU A 310 -21.48 -20.74 23.58
N THR A 311 -22.15 -21.47 22.67
CA THR A 311 -23.60 -21.51 22.59
C THR A 311 -24.23 -22.61 23.45
N THR A 312 -23.46 -23.62 23.84
CA THR A 312 -23.97 -24.79 24.58
C THR A 312 -23.46 -24.88 26.02
N LEU A 313 -22.25 -24.40 26.32
CA LEU A 313 -21.69 -24.42 27.67
C LEU A 313 -22.09 -23.14 28.41
N GLN A 314 -22.79 -23.29 29.54
CA GLN A 314 -23.07 -22.19 30.48
C GLN A 314 -21.91 -21.93 31.45
N ASP A 315 -20.95 -22.86 31.54
CA ASP A 315 -19.84 -22.79 32.50
C ASP A 315 -18.59 -22.10 31.90
N PRO A 316 -18.19 -20.91 32.39
CA PRO A 316 -17.07 -20.14 31.84
C PRO A 316 -15.71 -20.84 32.00
N GLN A 317 -15.55 -21.72 33.00
CA GLN A 317 -14.32 -22.49 33.18
C GLN A 317 -14.17 -23.63 32.16
N ALA A 318 -15.28 -24.25 31.75
CA ALA A 318 -15.26 -25.29 30.71
C ALA A 318 -14.89 -24.69 29.33
N ILE A 319 -15.34 -23.45 29.06
CA ILE A 319 -14.96 -22.70 27.87
C ILE A 319 -13.46 -22.42 27.88
N MET A 320 -12.90 -21.89 28.96
CA MET A 320 -11.45 -21.65 29.05
C MET A 320 -10.64 -22.93 28.90
N GLN A 321 -11.06 -24.04 29.53
CA GLN A 321 -10.36 -25.32 29.40
C GLN A 321 -10.37 -25.83 27.95
N SER A 322 -11.50 -25.72 27.25
CA SER A 322 -11.60 -26.08 25.83
C SER A 322 -10.72 -25.20 24.93
N MET A 323 -10.57 -23.91 25.25
CA MET A 323 -9.68 -22.97 24.57
C MET A 323 -8.20 -23.32 24.80
N THR A 324 -7.82 -23.67 26.03
CA THR A 324 -6.43 -24.11 26.30
C THR A 324 -6.08 -25.45 25.67
N ALA A 325 -6.99 -26.42 25.67
CA ALA A 325 -6.74 -27.75 25.10
C ALA A 325 -6.55 -27.68 23.58
N SER A 326 -7.35 -26.86 22.89
CA SER A 326 -7.23 -26.62 21.45
C SER A 326 -6.02 -25.76 21.09
N ALA A 327 -5.65 -24.77 21.91
CA ALA A 327 -4.41 -24.01 21.75
C ALA A 327 -3.15 -24.88 21.91
N GLN A 328 -3.16 -25.86 22.83
CA GLN A 328 -2.06 -26.82 23.01
C GLN A 328 -2.00 -27.88 21.91
N ALA A 329 -3.15 -28.30 21.38
CA ALA A 329 -3.23 -29.22 20.24
C ALA A 329 -2.83 -28.54 18.91
N ALA A 330 -2.94 -27.21 18.82
CA ALA A 330 -2.51 -26.38 17.70
C ALA A 330 -0.98 -26.10 17.70
N GLY A 331 -0.16 -27.09 18.09
CA GLY A 331 1.26 -27.07 17.74
C GLY A 331 1.42 -26.90 16.23
N LEU A 332 2.52 -26.24 15.77
CA LEU A 332 2.82 -25.86 14.38
C LEU A 332 2.07 -26.70 13.33
N ALA A 333 0.86 -26.29 12.96
CA ALA A 333 0.08 -27.00 11.97
C ALA A 333 0.74 -26.73 10.60
N PRO A 334 1.40 -27.71 9.96
CA PRO A 334 2.17 -27.47 8.76
C PRO A 334 1.31 -26.88 7.63
N VAL A 335 0.02 -27.24 7.60
CA VAL A 335 -0.97 -26.68 6.66
C VAL A 335 -1.22 -25.19 6.90
N ALA A 336 -1.38 -24.77 8.15
CA ALA A 336 -1.58 -23.35 8.49
C ALA A 336 -0.33 -22.52 8.15
N LEU A 337 0.87 -23.07 8.39
CA LEU A 337 2.12 -22.44 8.02
C LEU A 337 2.27 -22.30 6.50
N VAL A 338 1.99 -23.36 5.73
CA VAL A 338 2.04 -23.33 4.26
C VAL A 338 1.05 -22.34 3.68
N LEU A 339 -0.19 -22.30 4.20
CA LEU A 339 -1.20 -21.33 3.74
C LEU A 339 -0.87 -19.90 4.15
N GLY A 340 -0.25 -19.71 5.32
CA GLY A 340 0.31 -18.42 5.72
C GLY A 340 1.43 -17.94 4.80
N VAL A 341 2.35 -18.83 4.41
CA VAL A 341 3.39 -18.53 3.40
C VAL A 341 2.73 -18.16 2.07
N LEU A 342 1.76 -18.96 1.62
CA LEU A 342 1.06 -18.73 0.36
C LEU A 342 0.36 -17.36 0.32
N GLN A 343 -0.32 -16.99 1.42
CA GLN A 343 -0.97 -15.69 1.55
C GLN A 343 0.04 -14.54 1.41
N GLN A 344 1.24 -14.68 1.97
CA GLN A 344 2.29 -13.66 1.90
C GLN A 344 2.94 -13.57 0.52
N VAL A 345 3.08 -14.70 -0.17
CA VAL A 345 3.53 -14.76 -1.56
C VAL A 345 2.53 -14.08 -2.48
N LEU A 346 1.22 -14.32 -2.30
CA LEU A 346 0.18 -13.72 -3.15
C LEU A 346 -0.09 -12.25 -2.85
N ARG A 347 0.29 -11.77 -1.66
CA ARG A 347 -0.01 -10.41 -1.18
C ARG A 347 0.36 -9.25 -2.10
N PRO A 348 1.51 -9.27 -2.80
CA PRO A 348 1.88 -8.21 -3.73
C PRO A 348 0.85 -7.99 -4.84
N LEU A 349 0.08 -9.02 -5.23
CA LEU A 349 -0.92 -8.94 -6.29
C LEU A 349 -1.94 -7.82 -6.05
N LEU A 350 -2.42 -7.68 -4.81
CA LEU A 350 -3.38 -6.64 -4.48
C LEU A 350 -2.75 -5.24 -4.67
N GLY A 351 -1.55 -5.03 -4.14
CA GLY A 351 -0.88 -3.74 -4.24
C GLY A 351 -0.51 -3.38 -5.68
N ILE A 352 -0.09 -4.36 -6.49
CA ILE A 352 0.17 -4.16 -7.92
C ILE A 352 -1.11 -3.73 -8.63
N ALA A 353 -2.23 -4.41 -8.40
CA ALA A 353 -3.50 -4.09 -9.03
C ALA A 353 -4.00 -2.69 -8.64
N PHE A 354 -3.78 -2.25 -7.40
CA PHE A 354 -4.09 -0.89 -6.96
C PHE A 354 -3.18 0.18 -7.61
N VAL A 355 -1.89 -0.10 -7.78
CA VAL A 355 -0.97 0.79 -8.51
C VAL A 355 -1.40 0.94 -9.95
N LEU A 356 -1.71 -0.17 -10.63
CA LEU A 356 -2.15 -0.13 -12.03
C LEU A 356 -3.49 0.59 -12.17
N LEU A 357 -4.44 0.35 -11.27
CA LEU A 357 -5.71 1.07 -11.24
C LEU A 357 -5.48 2.57 -11.02
N TYR A 358 -4.54 2.94 -10.16
CA TYR A 358 -4.16 4.32 -9.92
C TYR A 358 -3.58 4.98 -11.18
N LEU A 359 -2.67 4.31 -11.90
CA LEU A 359 -2.07 4.81 -13.14
C LEU A 359 -3.07 4.95 -14.29
N GLU A 360 -4.17 4.18 -14.27
CA GLU A 360 -5.28 4.35 -15.23
C GLU A 360 -6.15 5.59 -14.93
N ILE A 361 -6.19 6.04 -13.67
CA ILE A 361 -6.99 7.20 -13.24
C ILE A 361 -6.17 8.48 -13.35
N VAL A 362 -4.90 8.42 -12.96
CA VAL A 362 -3.95 9.51 -13.03
C VAL A 362 -2.94 9.14 -14.11
N PRO A 363 -3.20 9.48 -15.39
CA PRO A 363 -2.18 9.33 -16.41
C PRO A 363 -0.94 10.13 -16.00
N ALA A 364 0.24 9.66 -16.43
CA ALA A 364 1.48 10.40 -16.24
C ALA A 364 1.29 11.86 -16.71
N PRO A 365 1.99 12.85 -16.12
CA PRO A 365 1.86 14.27 -16.46
C PRO A 365 2.37 14.66 -17.87
N ASN A 366 2.18 13.77 -18.85
CA ASN A 366 2.52 13.92 -20.26
C ASN A 366 1.29 13.68 -21.15
N GLU A 367 0.16 14.30 -20.82
CA GLU A 367 -0.86 14.70 -21.80
C GLU A 367 -1.03 16.22 -21.74
#